data_AF-A0A926N731-F1
#
_entry.id   AF-A0A926N731-F1
#
_cell.length_a   1.000
_cell.length_b   1.000
_cell.length_c   1.000
_cell.angle_alpha   90.00
_cell.angle_beta   90.00
_cell.angle_gamma   90.00
#
_symmetry.space_group_name_H-M   'P 1'
#
loop_
_entity.id
_entity.type
_entity.pdbx_description
1 polymer ?
#
loop_
_entity_poly.entity_id
_entity_poly.type
_entity_poly.pdbx_seq_one_letter_code
_entity_poly.pdbx_strand_id
1 'polypeptide(L)'
;METTRQPNIIVRSIYIILRFFGDFRPLISGLLSFLGRSSLAIVNLIILSGTIIFSASHSLELLRKAGASNGMEWVAMTVWELVFIFSSIILANDFRKGNWKSGWATWAGFLLGFAFVEVSNVTGMANNLFGLSIGISTPILLLISKGLLAHQFKQKKSRTTHSTQPTTEQVTLPHAESIAQNEITQSTVEQVTLPNAEKIEQNTLVLSTIERPEPIINETDMTERTEETHSSFDEQQEQQTDNTQNEHEEPTHINTIEQLEERTTNTEHQSNVITFKQKTNDVEETERTAIEYMNEHGELPSVRKLAHLANVSQYKSRTILKDLREAKQG
;
A
#
# COMPACT_ATOMS: atom_id res chain seq x y z
N MET A 1 28.02 48.82 -33.67
CA MET A 1 27.80 48.88 -32.22
C MET A 1 26.75 47.85 -31.87
N GLU A 2 27.18 46.66 -31.42
CA GLU A 2 26.26 45.62 -30.96
C GLU A 2 25.82 45.96 -29.54
N THR A 3 24.53 46.22 -29.38
CA THR A 3 23.92 46.39 -28.06
C THR A 3 23.77 45.02 -27.43
N THR A 4 24.67 44.68 -26.52
CA THR A 4 24.56 43.46 -25.73
C THR A 4 23.30 43.55 -24.87
N ARG A 5 22.26 42.82 -25.26
CA ARG A 5 21.02 42.71 -24.48
C ARG A 5 21.36 42.09 -23.13
N GLN A 6 21.31 42.90 -22.07
CA GLN A 6 21.47 42.37 -20.73
C GLN A 6 20.29 41.44 -20.40
N PRO A 7 20.55 40.23 -19.88
CA PRO A 7 19.50 39.31 -19.49
C PRO A 7 18.67 39.92 -18.35
N ASN A 8 17.36 39.66 -18.41
CA ASN A 8 16.38 40.13 -17.44
C ASN A 8 16.77 39.71 -16.00
N ILE A 9 16.48 40.55 -15.01
CA ILE A 9 16.84 40.35 -13.59
C ILE A 9 16.35 38.99 -13.05
N ILE A 10 15.20 38.53 -13.53
CA ILE A 10 14.64 37.21 -13.19
C ILE A 10 15.57 36.09 -13.67
N VAL A 11 16.07 36.19 -14.91
CA VAL A 11 16.98 35.20 -15.50
C VAL A 11 18.30 35.19 -14.73
N ARG A 12 18.84 36.36 -14.38
CA ARG A 12 20.03 36.47 -13.51
C ARG A 12 19.81 35.84 -12.13
N SER A 13 18.65 36.05 -11.52
CA SER A 13 18.32 35.49 -10.21
C SER A 13 18.23 33.96 -10.25
N ILE A 14 17.63 33.40 -11.31
CA ILE A 14 17.60 31.96 -11.54
C ILE A 14 19.02 31.40 -11.70
N TYR A 15 19.89 32.07 -12.47
CA TYR A 15 21.28 31.63 -12.62
C TYR A 15 22.10 31.73 -11.32
N ILE A 16 21.85 32.72 -10.48
CA ILE A 16 22.51 32.86 -9.16
C ILE A 16 22.09 31.71 -8.25
N ILE A 17 20.79 31.38 -8.20
CA ILE A 17 20.26 30.27 -7.41
C ILE A 17 20.80 28.92 -7.92
N LEU A 18 20.75 28.68 -9.24
CA LEU A 18 21.25 27.44 -9.83
C LEU A 18 22.76 27.27 -9.66
N ARG A 19 23.54 28.35 -9.72
CA ARG A 19 24.98 28.32 -9.48
C ARG A 19 25.29 28.04 -8.01
N PHE A 20 24.56 28.66 -7.08
CA PHE A 20 24.68 28.38 -5.65
C PHE A 20 24.42 26.89 -5.36
N PHE A 21 23.36 26.30 -5.91
CA PHE A 21 23.10 24.85 -5.77
C PHE A 21 24.14 23.96 -6.47
N GLY A 22 24.76 24.44 -7.54
CA GLY A 22 25.82 23.73 -8.26
C GLY A 22 27.12 23.58 -7.47
N ASP A 23 27.52 24.61 -6.73
CA ASP A 23 28.79 24.63 -5.98
C ASP A 23 28.75 23.72 -4.73
N PHE A 24 27.57 23.48 -4.16
CA PHE A 24 27.40 22.55 -3.04
C PHE A 24 27.25 21.09 -3.47
N ARG A 25 27.20 20.78 -4.77
CA ARG A 25 26.95 19.43 -5.31
C ARG A 25 27.85 18.32 -4.71
N PRO A 26 29.17 18.49 -4.47
CA PRO A 26 30.00 17.43 -3.90
C PRO A 26 29.82 17.24 -2.38
N LEU A 27 29.47 18.32 -1.67
CA LEU A 27 29.23 18.32 -0.22
C LEU A 27 27.83 17.77 0.10
N ILE A 28 26.84 18.17 -0.71
CA ILE A 28 25.48 17.65 -0.72
C ILE A 28 25.49 16.17 -1.12
N SER A 29 26.25 15.73 -2.14
CA SER A 29 26.25 14.32 -2.53
C SER A 29 26.86 13.39 -1.47
N GLY A 30 27.91 13.82 -0.78
CA GLY A 30 28.51 13.09 0.35
C GLY A 30 27.57 12.98 1.54
N LEU A 31 26.95 14.09 1.95
CA LEU A 31 26.02 14.15 3.08
C LEU A 31 24.65 13.49 2.76
N LEU A 32 24.11 13.64 1.55
CA LEU A 32 22.87 12.97 1.12
C LEU A 32 23.02 11.45 0.93
N SER A 33 24.23 10.93 0.72
CA SER A 33 24.39 9.49 0.51
C SER A 33 24.09 8.68 1.79
N PHE A 34 24.49 9.21 2.95
CA PHE A 34 24.35 8.56 4.26
C PHE A 34 23.21 9.19 5.09
N LEU A 35 23.21 10.51 5.26
CA LEU A 35 22.10 11.22 5.91
C LEU A 35 20.88 11.28 5.00
N GLY A 36 21.04 11.50 3.70
CA GLY A 36 19.92 11.71 2.77
C GLY A 36 19.02 10.49 2.55
N ARG A 37 19.47 9.26 2.80
CA ARG A 37 18.56 8.10 2.76
C ARG A 37 17.66 8.02 3.98
N SER A 38 18.19 8.33 5.16
CA SER A 38 17.44 8.31 6.42
C SER A 38 16.65 9.61 6.63
N SER A 39 17.21 10.76 6.30
CA SER A 39 16.55 12.06 6.42
C SER A 39 15.41 12.22 5.42
N LEU A 40 15.55 11.72 4.18
CA LEU A 40 14.44 11.70 3.21
C LEU A 40 13.34 10.74 3.68
N ALA A 41 13.70 9.61 4.30
CA ALA A 41 12.71 8.73 4.91
C ALA A 41 11.96 9.39 6.08
N ILE A 42 12.68 10.13 6.94
CA ILE A 42 12.08 10.89 8.06
C ILE A 42 11.18 12.01 7.52
N VAL A 43 11.65 12.82 6.57
CA VAL A 43 10.86 13.89 5.95
C VAL A 43 9.62 13.32 5.28
N ASN A 44 9.74 12.22 4.52
CA ASN A 44 8.58 11.55 3.93
C ASN A 44 7.62 11.01 5.00
N LEU A 45 8.13 10.50 6.13
CA LEU A 45 7.30 10.03 7.23
C LEU A 45 6.56 11.19 7.91
N ILE A 46 7.21 12.34 8.10
CA ILE A 46 6.59 13.55 8.64
C ILE A 46 5.52 14.07 7.69
N ILE A 47 5.82 14.22 6.40
CA ILE A 47 4.87 14.65 5.38
C ILE A 47 3.68 13.69 5.34
N LEU A 48 3.94 12.39 5.28
CA LEU A 48 2.90 11.35 5.28
C LEU A 48 2.02 11.43 6.54
N SER A 49 2.63 11.55 7.72
CA SER A 49 1.91 11.67 8.99
C SER A 49 1.06 12.94 9.03
N GLY A 50 1.61 14.06 8.57
CA GLY A 50 0.89 15.33 8.45
C GLY A 50 -0.31 15.22 7.51
N THR A 51 -0.13 14.61 6.34
CA THR A 51 -1.22 14.36 5.39
C THR A 51 -2.30 13.45 5.99
N ILE A 52 -1.92 12.39 6.72
CA ILE A 52 -2.86 11.49 7.39
C ILE A 52 -3.66 12.25 8.46
N ILE A 53 -2.99 13.01 9.33
CA ILE A 53 -3.65 13.79 10.41
C ILE A 53 -4.61 14.81 9.81
N PHE A 54 -4.16 15.52 8.78
CA PHE A 54 -4.97 16.53 8.09
C PHE A 54 -6.20 15.92 7.42
N SER A 55 -6.02 14.80 6.71
CA SER A 55 -7.12 14.05 6.10
C SER A 55 -8.11 13.52 7.15
N ALA A 56 -7.61 13.00 8.27
CA ALA A 56 -8.46 12.51 9.37
C ALA A 56 -9.27 13.66 10.00
N SER A 57 -8.67 14.84 10.17
CA SER A 57 -9.37 16.02 10.68
C SER A 57 -10.56 16.42 9.80
N HIS A 58 -10.39 16.43 8.48
CA HIS A 58 -11.48 16.72 7.54
C HIS A 58 -12.54 15.63 7.52
N SER A 59 -12.15 14.36 7.61
CA SER A 59 -13.10 13.25 7.73
C SER A 59 -13.96 13.37 8.99
N LEU A 60 -13.38 13.78 10.11
CA LEU A 60 -14.14 14.05 11.34
C LEU A 60 -15.10 15.23 11.19
N GLU A 61 -14.66 16.32 10.54
CA GLU A 61 -15.53 17.46 10.28
C GLU A 61 -16.70 17.09 9.36
N LEU A 62 -16.46 16.28 8.32
CA LEU A 62 -17.50 15.78 7.43
C LEU A 62 -18.52 14.91 8.19
N LEU A 63 -18.05 14.02 9.07
CA LEU A 63 -18.93 13.18 9.88
C LEU A 63 -19.76 14.00 10.87
N ARG A 64 -19.18 15.05 11.46
CA ARG A 64 -19.91 16.00 12.31
C ARG A 64 -20.98 16.76 11.52
N LYS A 65 -20.66 17.21 10.31
CA LYS A 65 -21.64 17.82 9.39
C LYS A 65 -22.75 16.85 8.99
N ALA A 66 -22.44 15.55 8.90
CA ALA A 66 -23.42 14.49 8.66
C ALA A 66 -24.26 14.11 9.90
N GLY A 67 -24.03 14.76 11.05
CA GLY A 67 -24.80 14.54 12.28
C GLY A 67 -24.18 13.54 13.27
N ALA A 68 -22.98 13.01 13.01
CA ALA A 68 -22.28 12.20 14.00
C ALA A 68 -21.76 13.09 15.15
N SER A 69 -22.15 12.77 16.37
CA SER A 69 -21.77 13.52 17.59
C SER A 69 -21.47 12.57 18.75
N ASN A 70 -21.00 13.11 19.88
CA ASN A 70 -20.74 12.37 21.13
C ASN A 70 -19.72 11.22 20.97
N GLY A 71 -18.73 11.40 20.11
CA GLY A 71 -17.68 10.40 19.88
C GLY A 71 -18.00 9.41 18.76
N MET A 72 -19.25 9.37 18.27
CA MET A 72 -19.63 8.53 17.12
C MET A 72 -18.88 8.91 15.85
N GLU A 73 -18.42 10.16 15.72
CA GLU A 73 -17.59 10.58 14.59
C GLU A 73 -16.25 9.82 14.56
N TRP A 74 -15.67 9.49 15.72
CA TRP A 74 -14.42 8.73 15.80
C TRP A 74 -14.62 7.26 15.46
N VAL A 75 -15.73 6.68 15.93
CA VAL A 75 -16.09 5.29 15.62
C VAL A 75 -16.35 5.15 14.12
N ALA A 76 -17.17 6.02 13.54
CA ALA A 76 -17.47 6.00 12.11
C ALA A 76 -16.19 6.22 11.27
N MET A 77 -15.37 7.21 11.61
CA MET A 77 -14.09 7.46 10.93
C MET A 77 -13.19 6.21 10.98
N THR A 78 -13.06 5.58 12.15
CA THR A 78 -12.23 4.39 12.33
C THR A 78 -12.74 3.22 11.49
N VAL A 79 -14.06 2.97 11.44
CA VAL A 79 -14.65 1.91 10.62
C VAL A 79 -14.38 2.17 9.13
N TRP A 80 -14.61 3.39 8.67
CA TRP A 80 -14.37 3.78 7.28
C TRP A 80 -12.91 3.60 6.87
N GLU A 81 -11.98 4.07 7.71
CA GLU A 81 -10.54 3.92 7.49
C GLU A 81 -10.10 2.44 7.54
N LEU A 82 -10.61 1.64 8.48
CA LEU A 82 -10.29 0.21 8.56
C LEU A 82 -10.77 -0.55 7.33
N VAL A 83 -11.98 -0.27 6.84
CA VAL A 83 -12.51 -0.87 5.60
C VAL A 83 -11.63 -0.49 4.41
N PHE A 84 -11.24 0.79 4.31
CA PHE A 84 -10.35 1.27 3.26
C PHE A 84 -8.97 0.61 3.30
N ILE A 85 -8.31 0.60 4.47
CA ILE A 85 -6.98 0.01 4.67
C ILE A 85 -7.02 -1.49 4.39
N PHE A 86 -7.99 -2.22 4.95
CA PHE A 86 -8.14 -3.66 4.76
C PHE A 86 -8.31 -4.02 3.29
N SER A 87 -9.22 -3.33 2.60
CA SER A 87 -9.46 -3.50 1.17
C SER A 87 -8.20 -3.19 0.37
N SER A 88 -7.49 -2.10 0.70
CA SER A 88 -6.24 -1.71 0.04
C SER A 88 -5.10 -2.72 0.24
N ILE A 89 -5.01 -3.38 1.40
CA ILE A 89 -4.02 -4.43 1.68
C ILE A 89 -4.31 -5.67 0.83
N ILE A 90 -5.56 -6.12 0.78
CA ILE A 90 -5.96 -7.28 -0.03
C ILE A 90 -5.68 -7.01 -1.50
N LEU A 91 -6.11 -5.85 -2.00
CA LEU A 91 -5.89 -5.45 -3.40
C LEU A 91 -4.39 -5.42 -3.73
N ALA A 92 -3.56 -4.83 -2.86
CA ALA A 92 -2.12 -4.80 -3.04
C ALA A 92 -1.48 -6.21 -3.03
N ASN A 93 -1.97 -7.12 -2.18
CA ASN A 93 -1.49 -8.49 -2.12
C ASN A 93 -1.87 -9.29 -3.38
N ASP A 94 -3.10 -9.10 -3.87
CA ASP A 94 -3.58 -9.76 -5.09
C ASP A 94 -2.83 -9.27 -6.32
N PHE A 95 -2.62 -7.97 -6.47
CA PHE A 95 -1.77 -7.41 -7.52
C PHE A 95 -0.33 -7.94 -7.43
N ARG A 96 0.23 -8.06 -6.23
CA ARG A 96 1.58 -8.62 -6.05
C ARG A 96 1.67 -10.09 -6.47
N LYS A 97 0.59 -10.87 -6.30
CA LYS A 97 0.50 -12.27 -6.73
C LYS A 97 0.22 -12.42 -8.23
N GLY A 98 -0.04 -11.32 -8.95
CA GLY A 98 -0.48 -11.35 -10.35
C GLY A 98 -1.95 -11.73 -10.52
N ASN A 99 -2.72 -11.74 -9.43
CA ASN A 99 -4.15 -12.00 -9.45
C ASN A 99 -4.90 -10.70 -9.70
N TRP A 100 -5.16 -10.40 -10.97
CA TRP A 100 -5.92 -9.21 -11.36
C TRP A 100 -7.42 -9.30 -10.99
N LYS A 101 -7.90 -10.51 -10.72
CA LYS A 101 -9.29 -10.80 -10.33
C LYS A 101 -9.46 -10.76 -8.80
N SER A 102 -9.14 -9.62 -8.19
CA SER A 102 -9.54 -9.41 -6.79
C SER A 102 -11.07 -9.37 -6.71
N GLY A 103 -11.66 -9.93 -5.67
CA GLY A 103 -13.12 -10.00 -5.52
C GLY A 103 -13.77 -8.62 -5.59
N TRP A 104 -14.98 -8.53 -6.15
CA TRP A 104 -15.71 -7.26 -6.30
C TRP A 104 -15.89 -6.52 -4.97
N ALA A 105 -16.05 -7.25 -3.86
CA ALA A 105 -16.19 -6.68 -2.52
C ALA A 105 -14.95 -5.89 -2.08
N THR A 106 -13.74 -6.37 -2.41
CA THR A 106 -12.49 -5.67 -2.12
C THR A 106 -12.39 -4.36 -2.90
N TRP A 107 -12.79 -4.39 -4.18
CA TRP A 107 -12.85 -3.18 -5.00
C TRP A 107 -13.89 -2.19 -4.48
N ALA A 108 -15.08 -2.66 -4.11
CA ALA A 108 -16.13 -1.82 -3.56
C ALA A 108 -15.66 -1.14 -2.26
N GLY A 109 -15.08 -1.89 -1.32
CA GLY A 109 -14.56 -1.31 -0.07
C GLY A 109 -13.43 -0.30 -0.30
N PHE A 110 -12.54 -0.58 -1.25
CA PHE A 110 -11.48 0.37 -1.63
C PHE A 110 -12.04 1.65 -2.26
N LEU A 111 -12.94 1.53 -3.23
CA LEU A 111 -13.52 2.69 -3.94
C LEU A 111 -14.39 3.54 -3.00
N LEU A 112 -15.16 2.91 -2.12
CA LEU A 112 -16.01 3.59 -1.17
C LEU A 112 -15.16 4.37 -0.13
N GLY A 113 -14.10 3.74 0.39
CA GLY A 113 -13.15 4.42 1.26
C GLY A 113 -12.39 5.55 0.56
N PHE A 114 -11.96 5.33 -0.69
CA PHE A 114 -11.29 6.37 -1.48
C PHE A 114 -12.21 7.56 -1.74
N ALA A 115 -13.46 7.33 -2.15
CA ALA A 115 -14.45 8.37 -2.36
C ALA A 115 -14.74 9.14 -1.07
N PHE A 116 -14.83 8.46 0.08
CA PHE A 116 -15.01 9.12 1.38
C PHE A 116 -13.84 10.07 1.70
N VAL A 117 -12.60 9.61 1.51
CA VAL A 117 -11.39 10.43 1.72
C VAL A 117 -11.33 11.60 0.73
N GLU A 118 -11.73 11.40 -0.52
CA GLU A 118 -11.76 12.46 -1.54
C GLU A 118 -12.81 13.52 -1.20
N VAL A 119 -14.03 13.10 -0.87
CA VAL A 119 -15.11 14.01 -0.47
C VAL A 119 -14.74 14.76 0.80
N SER A 120 -14.15 14.10 1.81
CA SER A 120 -13.73 14.78 3.04
C SER A 120 -12.65 15.83 2.77
N ASN A 121 -11.65 15.52 1.95
CA ASN A 121 -10.62 16.49 1.60
C ASN A 121 -11.13 17.65 0.75
N VAL A 122 -12.05 17.41 -0.19
CA VAL A 122 -12.65 18.49 -1.00
C VAL A 122 -13.54 19.40 -0.15
N THR A 123 -14.36 18.82 0.74
CA THR A 123 -15.28 19.59 1.59
C THR A 123 -14.59 20.31 2.75
N GLY A 124 -13.40 19.86 3.15
CA GLY A 124 -12.55 20.55 4.13
C GLY A 124 -11.73 21.71 3.56
N MET A 125 -11.71 21.88 2.23
CA MET A 125 -10.95 22.94 1.56
C MET A 125 -11.79 24.20 1.36
N ALA A 126 -11.11 25.33 1.14
CA ALA A 126 -11.76 26.57 0.73
C ALA A 126 -12.50 26.40 -0.61
N ASN A 127 -13.65 27.07 -0.75
CA ASN A 127 -14.50 27.07 -1.96
C ASN A 127 -13.89 27.90 -3.11
N ASN A 128 -12.65 27.62 -3.47
CA ASN A 128 -11.96 28.20 -4.61
C ASN A 128 -11.27 27.10 -5.41
N LEU A 129 -10.91 27.41 -6.67
CA LEU A 129 -10.31 26.43 -7.58
C LEU A 129 -9.01 25.82 -7.01
N PHE A 130 -8.26 26.61 -6.22
CA PHE A 130 -7.02 26.19 -5.61
C PHE A 130 -7.25 25.16 -4.49
N GLY A 131 -8.20 25.42 -3.59
CA GLY A 131 -8.64 24.50 -2.55
C GLY A 131 -9.19 23.20 -3.13
N LEU A 132 -10.03 23.28 -4.15
CA LEU A 132 -10.52 22.10 -4.88
C LEU A 132 -9.37 21.26 -5.46
N SER A 133 -8.41 21.92 -6.10
CA SER A 133 -7.24 21.23 -6.70
C SER A 133 -6.39 20.53 -5.64
N ILE A 134 -6.19 21.15 -4.47
CA ILE A 134 -5.48 20.53 -3.35
C ILE A 134 -6.28 19.36 -2.77
N GLY A 135 -7.58 19.54 -2.58
CA GLY A 135 -8.48 18.50 -2.05
C GLY A 135 -8.46 17.22 -2.89
N ILE A 136 -8.57 17.35 -4.22
CA ILE A 136 -8.54 16.20 -5.15
C ILE A 136 -7.13 15.60 -5.27
N SER A 137 -6.09 16.44 -5.33
CA SER A 137 -4.72 15.94 -5.54
C SER A 137 -4.15 15.19 -4.34
N THR A 138 -4.60 15.50 -3.12
CA THR A 138 -4.11 14.89 -1.88
C THR A 138 -4.24 13.35 -1.85
N PRO A 139 -5.44 12.75 -2.02
CA PRO A 139 -5.58 11.29 -2.03
C PRO A 139 -4.86 10.62 -3.22
N ILE A 140 -4.79 11.30 -4.37
CA ILE A 140 -4.06 10.81 -5.54
C ILE A 140 -2.55 10.75 -5.26
N LEU A 141 -1.99 11.79 -4.63
CA LEU A 141 -0.58 11.83 -4.24
C LEU A 141 -0.23 10.74 -3.22
N LEU A 142 -1.13 10.42 -2.30
CA LEU A 142 -0.95 9.30 -1.36
C LEU A 142 -0.89 7.96 -2.11
N LEU A 143 -1.76 7.73 -3.09
CA LEU A 143 -1.73 6.52 -3.92
C LEU A 143 -0.44 6.42 -4.75
N ILE A 144 0.00 7.52 -5.37
CA ILE A 144 1.26 7.58 -6.12
C ILE A 144 2.44 7.29 -5.18
N SER A 145 2.47 7.91 -4.00
CA SER A 145 3.52 7.71 -3.00
C SER A 145 3.59 6.26 -2.53
N LYS A 146 2.44 5.62 -2.29
CA LYS A 146 2.37 4.18 -1.98
C LYS A 146 2.93 3.33 -3.12
N GLY A 147 2.60 3.65 -4.37
CA GLY A 147 3.13 2.98 -5.56
C GLY A 147 4.65 3.12 -5.69
N LEU A 148 5.19 4.33 -5.49
CA LEU A 148 6.62 4.62 -5.51
C LEU A 148 7.37 3.84 -4.42
N LEU A 149 6.85 3.82 -3.19
CA LEU A 149 7.42 3.04 -2.09
C LEU A 149 7.44 1.55 -2.42
N ALA A 150 6.31 1.00 -2.91
CA ALA A 150 6.24 -0.41 -3.31
C ALA A 150 7.27 -0.78 -4.39
N HIS A 151 7.48 0.11 -5.36
CA HIS A 151 8.47 -0.08 -6.42
C HIS A 151 9.92 -0.05 -5.88
N GLN A 152 10.26 0.90 -5.01
CA GLN A 152 11.58 1.01 -4.39
C GLN A 152 11.96 -0.25 -3.59
N PHE A 153 11.01 -0.84 -2.86
CA PHE A 153 11.26 -2.07 -2.11
C PHE A 153 11.36 -3.32 -3.01
N LYS A 154 10.69 -3.34 -4.17
CA LYS A 154 10.76 -4.47 -5.12
C LYS A 154 12.15 -4.62 -5.76
N GLN A 155 12.82 -3.51 -6.08
CA GLN A 155 14.12 -3.54 -6.78
C GLN A 155 15.29 -4.07 -5.94
N LYS A 156 15.21 -4.01 -4.61
CA LYS A 156 16.31 -4.46 -3.73
C LYS A 156 16.49 -5.99 -3.69
N LYS A 157 15.46 -6.78 -4.02
CA LYS A 157 15.56 -8.26 -3.98
C LYS A 157 16.31 -8.86 -5.18
N SER A 158 16.45 -8.13 -6.29
CA SER A 158 17.01 -8.69 -7.53
C SER A 158 18.53 -8.54 -7.68
N ARG A 159 19.23 -7.88 -6.74
CA ARG A 159 20.66 -7.55 -6.87
C ARG A 159 21.62 -8.38 -6.01
N THR A 160 21.14 -9.40 -5.29
CA THR A 160 21.97 -10.18 -4.34
C THR A 160 22.54 -11.48 -4.90
N THR A 161 22.21 -11.89 -6.12
CA THR A 161 22.72 -13.13 -6.72
C THR A 161 23.56 -12.81 -7.94
N HIS A 162 24.86 -12.60 -7.72
CA HIS A 162 26.01 -12.88 -8.62
C HIS A 162 27.26 -12.17 -8.04
N SER A 163 27.57 -12.41 -6.77
CA SER A 163 28.97 -12.37 -6.35
C SER A 163 29.52 -13.74 -6.73
N THR A 164 29.94 -13.85 -7.99
CA THR A 164 30.83 -14.90 -8.44
C THR A 164 32.05 -14.80 -7.54
N GLN A 165 32.25 -15.77 -6.65
CA GLN A 165 33.53 -15.94 -5.98
C GLN A 165 34.60 -15.90 -7.06
N PRO A 166 35.66 -15.09 -6.93
CA PRO A 166 36.83 -15.27 -7.77
C PRO A 166 37.37 -16.66 -7.42
N THR A 167 37.10 -17.63 -8.28
CA THR A 167 37.78 -18.92 -8.31
C THR A 167 39.26 -18.59 -8.36
N THR A 168 39.92 -18.71 -7.21
CA THR A 168 41.36 -18.66 -7.11
C THR A 168 41.85 -19.90 -7.82
N GLU A 169 42.42 -19.72 -9.02
CA GLU A 169 43.23 -20.73 -9.68
C GLU A 169 44.40 -21.07 -8.75
N GLN A 170 44.20 -22.05 -7.87
CA GLN A 170 45.31 -22.77 -7.28
C GLN A 170 45.89 -23.68 -8.36
N VAL A 171 46.91 -23.15 -9.04
CA VAL A 171 47.94 -23.92 -9.74
C VAL A 171 48.45 -24.99 -8.77
N THR A 172 48.00 -26.23 -8.96
CA THR A 172 48.59 -27.39 -8.29
C THR A 172 49.37 -28.17 -9.34
N LEU A 173 50.68 -28.19 -9.18
CA LEU A 173 51.64 -28.97 -9.96
C LEU A 173 51.31 -30.48 -9.98
N PRO A 174 51.83 -31.23 -10.96
CA PRO A 174 51.72 -32.68 -10.97
C PRO A 174 52.68 -33.25 -9.93
N HIS A 175 52.16 -33.95 -8.92
CA HIS A 175 52.97 -34.83 -8.08
C HIS A 175 52.53 -36.28 -8.25
N ALA A 176 53.53 -37.11 -8.52
CA ALA A 176 53.46 -38.51 -8.87
C ALA A 176 53.10 -39.40 -7.66
N GLU A 177 52.67 -40.63 -7.99
CA GLU A 177 52.90 -41.88 -7.27
C GLU A 177 52.91 -41.86 -5.73
N SER A 178 51.92 -42.53 -5.12
CA SER A 178 52.23 -43.57 -4.14
C SER A 178 51.03 -44.48 -3.89
N ILE A 179 51.37 -45.74 -3.73
CA ILE A 179 50.56 -46.95 -3.60
C ILE A 179 50.19 -47.20 -2.12
N ALA A 180 49.07 -47.92 -1.92
CA ALA A 180 48.76 -48.86 -0.82
C ALA A 180 48.22 -48.41 0.56
N GLN A 181 47.22 -49.22 0.99
CA GLN A 181 46.94 -49.72 2.36
C GLN A 181 46.36 -48.71 3.37
N ASN A 182 45.49 -49.04 4.35
CA ASN A 182 44.78 -50.24 4.81
C ASN A 182 43.72 -49.81 5.86
N GLU A 183 42.75 -50.70 6.13
CA GLU A 183 42.07 -50.98 7.42
C GLU A 183 41.22 -49.89 8.14
N ILE A 184 39.90 -50.08 8.28
CA ILE A 184 39.17 -50.79 9.37
C ILE A 184 39.38 -50.18 10.77
N THR A 185 38.29 -49.72 11.40
CA THR A 185 37.83 -49.95 12.82
C THR A 185 36.63 -49.02 13.09
N GLN A 186 35.38 -49.49 13.11
CA GLN A 186 34.60 -50.07 14.23
C GLN A 186 34.31 -49.15 15.45
N SER A 187 33.00 -49.00 15.72
CA SER A 187 32.30 -48.85 17.00
C SER A 187 32.74 -47.79 18.02
N THR A 188 31.77 -46.99 18.51
CA THR A 188 31.34 -47.04 19.93
C THR A 188 30.01 -46.32 20.12
N VAL A 189 29.12 -47.01 20.81
CA VAL A 189 27.81 -46.63 21.34
C VAL A 189 28.01 -45.71 22.56
N GLU A 190 27.23 -44.65 22.70
CA GLU A 190 26.79 -44.26 24.05
C GLU A 190 25.40 -43.63 24.06
N GLN A 191 24.59 -44.22 24.92
CA GLN A 191 23.19 -44.03 25.19
C GLN A 191 23.13 -43.25 26.51
N VAL A 192 22.50 -42.07 26.55
CA VAL A 192 22.22 -41.38 27.81
C VAL A 192 20.77 -40.93 27.89
N THR A 193 20.21 -41.32 29.02
CA THR A 193 18.83 -41.39 29.47
C THR A 193 18.29 -40.03 29.93
N LEU A 194 16.97 -39.81 29.74
CA LEU A 194 16.10 -38.92 30.52
C LEU A 194 16.23 -39.18 32.05
N PRO A 195 15.88 -38.26 32.99
CA PRO A 195 14.47 -37.83 33.21
C PRO A 195 14.22 -36.47 33.93
N ASN A 196 12.92 -36.17 34.13
CA ASN A 196 12.30 -35.34 35.20
C ASN A 196 12.51 -33.81 35.12
N ALA A 197 11.65 -32.93 35.64
CA ALA A 197 10.27 -32.90 36.15
C ALA A 197 10.02 -31.44 36.61
N GLU A 198 8.79 -31.14 37.04
CA GLU A 198 8.32 -29.94 37.77
C GLU A 198 7.94 -28.72 36.91
N LYS A 199 6.67 -28.29 36.79
CA LYS A 199 5.59 -27.95 37.77
C LYS A 199 5.88 -26.63 38.50
N ILE A 200 4.81 -25.84 38.73
CA ILE A 200 4.66 -24.57 39.51
C ILE A 200 4.53 -23.33 38.61
N GLU A 201 3.63 -22.34 38.73
CA GLU A 201 2.40 -22.01 39.50
C GLU A 201 1.78 -20.80 38.76
N GLN A 202 0.50 -20.79 38.39
CA GLN A 202 -0.59 -20.05 39.07
C GLN A 202 -0.20 -18.84 39.96
N ASN A 203 -0.40 -17.61 39.48
CA ASN A 203 -0.71 -16.46 40.33
C ASN A 203 -1.47 -15.39 39.50
N THR A 204 -2.79 -15.32 39.60
CA THR A 204 -3.62 -14.51 40.53
C THR A 204 -3.82 -13.06 40.07
N LEU A 205 -5.07 -12.80 39.70
CA LEU A 205 -5.74 -11.51 39.53
C LEU A 205 -5.53 -10.59 40.74
N VAL A 206 -5.16 -9.33 40.50
CA VAL A 206 -5.49 -8.22 41.41
C VAL A 206 -6.16 -7.12 40.58
N LEU A 207 -7.49 -7.12 40.69
CA LEU A 207 -8.39 -6.07 40.25
C LEU A 207 -8.40 -4.99 41.34
N SER A 208 -7.69 -3.89 41.14
CA SER A 208 -7.81 -2.71 41.99
C SER A 208 -8.76 -1.70 41.35
N THR A 209 -10.00 -1.77 41.80
CA THR A 209 -10.98 -0.68 41.82
C THR A 209 -10.31 0.60 42.35
N ILE A 210 -10.29 1.66 41.53
CA ILE A 210 -9.95 3.02 42.01
C ILE A 210 -11.20 3.87 41.87
N GLU A 211 -11.58 4.41 43.03
CA GLU A 211 -12.75 5.22 43.31
C GLU A 211 -12.84 6.50 42.47
N ARG A 212 -14.08 6.81 42.13
CA ARG A 212 -14.59 8.09 41.66
C ARG A 212 -14.68 9.07 42.84
N PRO A 213 -14.22 10.32 42.68
CA PRO A 213 -14.86 11.44 43.34
C PRO A 213 -15.27 12.52 42.33
N GLU A 214 -16.58 12.78 42.27
CA GLU A 214 -17.16 14.11 42.00
C GLU A 214 -17.55 14.71 43.36
N PRO A 215 -17.99 15.98 43.51
CA PRO A 215 -17.96 17.17 42.62
C PRO A 215 -17.39 18.43 43.31
N ILE A 216 -17.03 19.49 42.58
CA ILE A 216 -17.08 20.88 43.13
C ILE A 216 -17.57 21.85 42.05
N ILE A 217 -18.76 22.38 42.29
CA ILE A 217 -19.38 23.54 41.65
C ILE A 217 -18.80 24.77 42.35
N ASN A 218 -18.19 25.70 41.63
CA ASN A 218 -17.99 27.06 42.11
C ASN A 218 -18.79 28.01 41.21
N GLU A 219 -19.94 28.44 41.73
CA GLU A 219 -20.57 29.69 41.37
C GLU A 219 -19.68 30.83 41.90
N THR A 220 -19.26 31.74 41.03
CA THR A 220 -18.89 33.09 41.47
C THR A 220 -19.55 34.07 40.52
N ASP A 221 -20.71 34.49 40.98
CA ASP A 221 -21.39 35.74 40.69
C ASP A 221 -20.58 36.93 41.26
N MET A 222 -20.81 38.13 40.72
CA MET A 222 -20.25 39.48 40.99
C MET A 222 -19.69 40.10 39.70
N THR A 223 -20.51 40.74 38.88
CA THR A 223 -21.05 42.11 39.04
C THR A 223 -19.97 43.20 38.99
N GLU A 224 -20.19 44.11 38.03
CA GLU A 224 -19.92 45.55 38.05
C GLU A 224 -18.73 46.17 37.28
N ARG A 225 -19.10 47.26 36.59
CA ARG A 225 -18.33 48.44 36.15
C ARG A 225 -17.75 48.39 34.73
N THR A 226 -18.46 48.91 33.72
CA THR A 226 -18.64 50.34 33.36
C THR A 226 -17.30 51.02 33.07
N GLU A 227 -16.99 51.20 31.79
CA GLU A 227 -16.43 52.47 31.31
C GLU A 227 -16.81 52.70 29.85
N GLU A 228 -17.38 53.87 29.65
CA GLU A 228 -17.86 54.47 28.41
C GLU A 228 -16.66 54.87 27.55
N THR A 229 -16.76 54.70 26.23
CA THR A 229 -16.13 55.67 25.32
C THR A 229 -16.99 55.80 24.07
N HIS A 230 -17.69 56.94 24.03
CA HIS A 230 -18.26 57.55 22.84
C HIS A 230 -17.21 57.72 21.74
N SER A 231 -17.54 57.33 20.50
CA SER A 231 -17.21 58.14 19.33
C SER A 231 -18.21 57.87 18.22
N SER A 232 -19.08 58.86 18.07
CA SER A 232 -19.93 59.21 16.95
C SER A 232 -19.36 58.91 15.55
N PHE A 233 -20.15 58.24 14.73
CA PHE A 233 -20.21 58.52 13.28
C PHE A 233 -21.65 58.27 12.81
N ASP A 234 -22.46 59.33 12.88
CA ASP A 234 -23.70 59.47 12.13
C ASP A 234 -23.33 59.93 10.71
N GLU A 235 -23.72 59.18 9.69
CA GLU A 235 -24.27 59.80 8.50
C GLU A 235 -25.29 58.88 7.83
N GLN A 236 -26.52 59.39 7.79
CA GLN A 236 -27.71 58.80 7.23
C GLN A 236 -27.62 58.74 5.70
N GLN A 237 -28.20 57.69 5.09
CA GLN A 237 -29.05 57.92 3.92
C GLN A 237 -30.13 56.84 3.78
N GLU A 238 -31.36 57.34 3.69
CA GLU A 238 -32.62 56.66 3.43
C GLU A 238 -32.71 56.10 1.99
N GLN A 239 -33.41 54.97 1.84
CA GLN A 239 -34.31 54.59 0.74
C GLN A 239 -34.83 53.18 1.09
N GLN A 240 -35.99 53.00 1.73
CA GLN A 240 -37.39 53.08 1.26
C GLN A 240 -37.74 52.12 0.09
N THR A 241 -38.75 51.27 0.37
CA THR A 241 -39.60 50.43 -0.51
C THR A 241 -38.93 49.20 -1.17
N ASP A 242 -39.52 48.01 -1.25
CA ASP A 242 -40.94 47.70 -1.39
C ASP A 242 -41.30 46.26 -0.95
N ASN A 243 -42.57 46.09 -0.59
CA ASN A 243 -43.27 44.84 -0.29
C ASN A 243 -43.26 43.86 -1.48
N THR A 244 -43.11 42.56 -1.24
CA THR A 244 -43.95 41.53 -1.90
C THR A 244 -44.06 40.29 -1.01
N GLN A 245 -45.22 40.20 -0.38
CA GLN A 245 -45.85 39.04 0.21
C GLN A 245 -46.34 38.12 -0.92
N ASN A 246 -46.07 36.82 -0.83
CA ASN A 246 -46.95 35.81 -1.44
C ASN A 246 -46.79 34.47 -0.72
N GLU A 247 -47.81 34.20 0.12
CA GLU A 247 -48.24 32.87 0.52
C GLU A 247 -48.73 32.10 -0.71
N HIS A 248 -48.38 30.81 -0.82
CA HIS A 248 -49.34 29.83 -1.35
C HIS A 248 -49.07 28.44 -0.76
N GLU A 249 -50.01 27.99 0.07
CA GLU A 249 -50.17 26.64 0.57
C GLU A 249 -50.83 25.73 -0.48
N GLU A 250 -50.28 24.51 -0.65
CA GLU A 250 -50.90 23.18 -0.94
C GLU A 250 -52.00 23.00 -2.04
N PRO A 251 -52.42 21.75 -2.43
CA PRO A 251 -52.01 20.39 -2.02
C PRO A 251 -51.74 19.38 -3.17
N THR A 252 -51.19 18.23 -2.76
CA THR A 252 -51.43 16.83 -3.20
C THR A 252 -51.86 16.51 -4.66
N HIS A 253 -51.07 15.66 -5.35
CA HIS A 253 -51.66 14.58 -6.15
C HIS A 253 -50.76 13.34 -6.24
N ILE A 254 -51.27 12.26 -5.66
CA ILE A 254 -50.88 10.86 -5.86
C ILE A 254 -51.51 10.41 -7.18
N ASN A 255 -50.72 9.73 -8.03
CA ASN A 255 -51.07 8.59 -8.89
C ASN A 255 -50.13 8.53 -10.11
N THR A 256 -49.36 7.45 -10.25
CA THR A 256 -49.41 6.56 -11.42
C THR A 256 -48.51 5.35 -11.15
N ILE A 257 -49.17 4.25 -10.82
CA ILE A 257 -48.70 2.87 -10.94
C ILE A 257 -48.99 2.41 -12.39
N GLU A 258 -48.22 1.42 -12.87
CA GLU A 258 -48.45 0.55 -14.03
C GLU A 258 -48.12 1.07 -15.45
N GLN A 259 -47.01 0.57 -16.01
CA GLN A 259 -46.96 -0.35 -17.18
C GLN A 259 -45.47 -0.58 -17.55
N LEU A 260 -44.91 -1.77 -17.32
CA LEU A 260 -44.91 -2.92 -18.24
C LEU A 260 -44.05 -2.65 -19.50
N GLU A 261 -42.78 -3.06 -19.47
CA GLU A 261 -42.20 -3.77 -20.61
C GLU A 261 -41.02 -4.65 -20.18
N GLU A 262 -41.28 -5.95 -20.20
CA GLU A 262 -40.30 -7.01 -20.18
C GLU A 262 -39.31 -6.83 -21.33
N ARG A 263 -38.02 -6.69 -21.01
CA ARG A 263 -36.96 -6.99 -21.96
C ARG A 263 -35.99 -8.00 -21.34
N THR A 264 -36.43 -9.25 -21.33
CA THR A 264 -35.58 -10.43 -21.18
C THR A 264 -34.61 -10.50 -22.36
N THR A 265 -33.45 -9.84 -22.23
CA THR A 265 -32.27 -10.20 -23.02
C THR A 265 -31.63 -11.42 -22.36
N ASN A 266 -31.98 -12.60 -22.87
CA ASN A 266 -31.19 -13.82 -22.74
C ASN A 266 -29.78 -13.53 -23.26
N THR A 267 -28.89 -13.13 -22.34
CA THR A 267 -27.46 -13.14 -22.60
C THR A 267 -27.01 -14.53 -22.20
N GLU A 268 -26.78 -15.39 -23.20
CA GLU A 268 -26.08 -16.66 -23.03
C GLU A 268 -24.78 -16.39 -22.26
N HIS A 269 -24.81 -16.73 -20.97
CA HIS A 269 -23.63 -16.87 -20.16
C HIS A 269 -22.86 -18.08 -20.72
N GLN A 270 -21.96 -17.82 -21.68
CA GLN A 270 -20.84 -18.73 -21.92
C GLN A 270 -20.02 -18.78 -20.64
N SER A 271 -20.44 -19.69 -19.76
CA SER A 271 -19.66 -20.15 -18.63
C SER A 271 -18.44 -20.82 -19.23
N ASN A 272 -17.38 -20.02 -19.42
CA ASN A 272 -16.02 -20.54 -19.51
C ASN A 272 -15.74 -21.22 -18.18
N VAL A 273 -16.16 -22.48 -18.08
CA VAL A 273 -15.70 -23.41 -17.06
C VAL A 273 -14.21 -23.51 -17.32
N ILE A 274 -13.44 -22.66 -16.65
CA ILE A 274 -12.00 -22.80 -16.50
C ILE A 274 -11.86 -24.08 -15.69
N THR A 275 -11.82 -25.22 -16.38
CA THR A 275 -11.47 -26.49 -15.78
C THR A 275 -10.04 -26.34 -15.30
N PHE A 276 -9.89 -26.00 -14.01
CA PHE A 276 -8.61 -26.01 -13.34
C PHE A 276 -8.13 -27.46 -13.37
N LYS A 277 -7.39 -27.83 -14.43
CA LYS A 277 -6.72 -29.12 -14.51
C LYS A 277 -5.78 -29.18 -13.32
N GLN A 278 -6.17 -29.95 -12.31
CA GLN A 278 -5.35 -30.23 -11.14
C GLN A 278 -3.97 -30.65 -11.64
N LYS A 279 -2.93 -30.00 -11.12
CA LYS A 279 -1.55 -30.38 -11.45
C LYS A 279 -1.34 -31.81 -10.98
N THR A 280 -1.04 -32.71 -11.90
CA THR A 280 -0.74 -34.09 -11.55
C THR A 280 0.63 -34.10 -10.88
N ASN A 281 0.79 -34.96 -9.87
CA ASN A 281 2.06 -35.10 -9.17
C ASN A 281 2.84 -36.34 -9.64
N ASP A 282 2.32 -37.03 -10.66
CA ASP A 282 2.87 -38.27 -11.18
C ASP A 282 4.19 -38.03 -11.93
N VAL A 283 5.25 -38.61 -11.40
CA VAL A 283 6.61 -38.48 -11.94
C VAL A 283 6.77 -39.33 -13.19
N GLU A 284 6.18 -40.53 -13.20
CA GLU A 284 6.30 -41.49 -14.31
C GLU A 284 5.60 -40.97 -15.58
N GLU A 285 4.41 -40.36 -15.42
CA GLU A 285 3.68 -39.75 -16.55
C GLU A 285 4.47 -38.58 -17.17
N THR A 286 5.13 -37.78 -16.33
CA THR A 286 5.94 -36.64 -16.78
C THR A 286 7.19 -37.11 -17.53
N GLU A 287 7.85 -38.15 -17.04
CA GLU A 287 9.02 -38.74 -17.68
C GLU A 287 8.65 -39.37 -19.02
N ARG A 288 7.54 -40.12 -19.08
CA ARG A 288 7.00 -40.69 -20.32
C ARG A 288 6.73 -39.60 -21.37
N THR A 289 6.11 -38.48 -20.96
CA THR A 289 5.84 -37.33 -21.83
C THR A 289 7.15 -36.71 -22.37
N ALA A 290 8.21 -36.65 -21.55
CA ALA A 290 9.49 -36.12 -21.98
C ALA A 290 10.20 -37.04 -22.99
N ILE A 291 10.13 -38.36 -22.78
CA ILE A 291 10.70 -39.37 -23.69
C ILE A 291 9.95 -39.38 -25.02
N GLU A 292 8.61 -39.33 -24.99
CA GLU A 292 7.78 -39.27 -26.20
C GLU A 292 8.13 -38.04 -27.05
N TYR A 293 8.22 -36.86 -26.42
CA TYR A 293 8.65 -35.64 -27.09
C TYR A 293 10.04 -35.77 -27.73
N MET A 294 10.99 -36.39 -27.02
CA MET A 294 12.35 -36.61 -27.52
C MET A 294 12.36 -37.56 -28.72
N ASN A 295 11.52 -38.60 -28.72
CA ASN A 295 11.41 -39.53 -29.84
C ASN A 295 10.82 -38.85 -31.08
N GLU A 296 9.86 -37.94 -30.91
CA GLU A 296 9.24 -37.20 -32.02
C GLU A 296 10.14 -36.11 -32.62
N HIS A 297 10.89 -35.39 -31.78
CA HIS A 297 11.62 -34.17 -32.20
C HIS A 297 13.14 -34.34 -32.25
N GLY A 298 13.68 -35.45 -31.73
CA GLY A 298 15.13 -35.70 -31.63
C GLY A 298 15.84 -34.92 -30.52
N GLU A 299 15.12 -34.12 -29.74
CA GLU A 299 15.67 -33.30 -28.65
C GLU A 299 14.78 -33.30 -27.40
N LEU A 300 15.38 -33.12 -26.22
CA LEU A 300 14.64 -32.99 -24.96
C LEU A 300 13.86 -31.66 -24.92
N PRO A 301 12.61 -31.64 -24.44
CA PRO A 301 11.84 -30.41 -24.35
C PRO A 301 12.47 -29.42 -23.37
N SER A 302 12.27 -28.11 -23.60
CA SER A 302 12.64 -27.10 -22.60
C SER A 302 11.81 -27.26 -21.32
N VAL A 303 12.36 -26.86 -20.17
CA VAL A 303 11.70 -26.96 -18.84
C VAL A 303 10.28 -26.39 -18.87
N ARG A 304 10.08 -25.25 -19.53
CA ARG A 304 8.77 -24.59 -19.64
C ARG A 304 7.81 -25.38 -20.55
N LYS A 305 8.32 -25.99 -21.62
CA LYS A 305 7.51 -26.79 -22.54
C LYS A 305 7.08 -28.11 -21.89
N LEU A 306 7.98 -28.79 -21.18
CA LEU A 306 7.64 -30.00 -20.43
C LEU A 306 6.62 -29.71 -19.32
N ALA A 307 6.79 -28.62 -18.56
CA ALA A 307 5.84 -28.21 -17.52
C ALA A 307 4.42 -27.97 -18.08
N HIS A 308 4.34 -27.45 -19.31
CA HIS A 308 3.07 -27.24 -19.99
C HIS A 308 2.47 -28.54 -20.53
N LEU A 309 3.27 -29.40 -21.15
CA LEU A 309 2.81 -30.67 -21.74
C LEU A 309 2.30 -31.64 -20.66
N ALA A 310 3.05 -31.79 -19.56
CA ALA A 310 2.71 -32.71 -18.48
C ALA A 310 1.87 -32.07 -17.35
N ASN A 311 1.48 -30.80 -17.49
CA ASN A 311 0.76 -30.03 -16.46
C ASN A 311 1.40 -30.09 -15.04
N VAL A 312 2.72 -30.04 -14.98
CA VAL A 312 3.51 -30.08 -13.72
C VAL A 312 4.21 -28.75 -13.42
N SER A 313 4.77 -28.62 -12.22
CA SER A 313 5.60 -27.46 -11.86
C SER A 313 6.93 -27.44 -12.64
N GLN A 314 7.45 -26.25 -12.94
CA GLN A 314 8.76 -26.08 -13.60
C GLN A 314 9.91 -26.69 -12.80
N TYR A 315 9.81 -26.72 -11.47
CA TYR A 315 10.82 -27.35 -10.61
C TYR A 315 10.88 -28.87 -10.88
N LYS A 316 9.73 -29.56 -10.90
CA LYS A 316 9.66 -30.99 -11.23
C LYS A 316 10.18 -31.28 -12.64
N SER A 317 9.77 -30.49 -13.63
CA SER A 317 10.29 -30.64 -15.00
C SER A 317 11.80 -30.48 -15.07
N ARG A 318 12.40 -29.61 -14.24
CA ARG A 318 13.86 -29.43 -14.19
C ARG A 318 14.57 -30.65 -13.60
N THR A 319 14.02 -31.26 -12.55
CA THR A 319 14.58 -32.48 -11.95
C THR A 319 14.54 -33.64 -12.95
N ILE A 320 13.38 -33.91 -13.56
CA ILE A 320 13.23 -35.00 -14.52
C ILE A 320 14.14 -34.81 -15.75
N LEU A 321 14.24 -33.59 -16.28
CA LEU A 321 15.16 -33.32 -17.40
C LEU A 321 16.64 -33.43 -17.01
N LYS A 322 16.99 -33.29 -15.72
CA LYS A 322 18.34 -33.52 -15.23
C LYS A 322 18.62 -35.01 -15.19
N ASP A 323 17.72 -35.79 -14.60
CA ASP A 323 17.83 -37.25 -14.47
C ASP A 323 17.93 -37.93 -15.86
N LEU A 324 17.10 -37.51 -16.83
CA LEU A 324 17.16 -37.99 -18.21
C LEU A 324 18.46 -37.63 -18.95
N ARG A 325 19.11 -36.52 -18.59
CA ARG A 325 20.41 -36.15 -19.18
C ARG A 325 21.54 -36.98 -18.60
N GLU A 326 21.50 -37.24 -17.29
CA GLU A 326 22.46 -38.12 -16.62
C GLU A 326 22.34 -39.55 -17.14
N ALA A 327 21.12 -40.06 -17.32
CA ALA A 327 20.87 -41.38 -17.89
C ALA A 327 21.34 -41.55 -19.36
N LYS A 328 21.45 -40.46 -20.13
CA LYS A 328 21.96 -40.50 -21.51
C LYS A 328 23.50 -40.49 -21.59
N GLN A 329 24.17 -40.11 -20.51
CA GLN A 329 25.63 -40.02 -20.45
C GLN A 329 26.30 -41.28 -19.91
N GLY A 330 25.57 -42.14 -19.20
CA GLY A 330 26.03 -43.46 -18.76
C GLY A 330 25.80 -44.53 -19.82
#